data_AF-A0A2W6SET9-F1
#
_entry.id   AF-A0A2W6SET9-F1
#
_cell.length_a   1.000
_cell.length_b   1.000
_cell.length_c   1.000
_cell.angle_alpha   90.00
_cell.angle_beta   90.00
_cell.angle_gamma   90.00
#
_symmetry.space_group_name_H-M   'P 1'
#
loop_
_entity.id
_entity.type
_entity.pdbx_description
1 polymer ?
#
loop_
_entity_poly.entity_id
_entity_poly.type
_entity_poly.pdbx_seq_one_letter_code
_entity_poly.pdbx_strand_id
1 'polypeptide(L)' 'MDRDEDARAFMIARELIAQHGDAVGAFLQARIDESMAAGDLEQFSDWFIIRNAVALTLSSGTTLQ' A
#
# COMPACT_ATOMS: atom_id res chain seq x y z
N MET A 1 -7.36 13.99 1.56
CA MET A 1 -6.04 13.49 1.94
C MET A 1 -5.17 14.66 2.32
N ASP A 2 -4.69 14.62 3.55
CA ASP A 2 -3.69 15.56 4.03
C ASP A 2 -2.32 15.15 3.46
N ARG A 3 -1.41 16.11 3.22
CA ARG A 3 -0.06 15.79 2.71
C ARG A 3 0.70 14.88 3.67
N ASP A 4 0.41 14.97 4.96
CA ASP A 4 1.00 14.12 5.99
C ASP A 4 0.50 12.67 5.90
N GLU A 5 -0.75 12.48 5.47
CA GLU A 5 -1.35 11.16 5.23
C GLU A 5 -0.71 10.49 4.02
N ASP A 6 -0.52 11.24 2.94
CA ASP A 6 0.17 10.77 1.73
C ASP A 6 1.63 10.41 2.05
N ALA A 7 2.36 11.27 2.77
CA ALA A 7 3.75 11.03 3.14
C ALA A 7 3.91 9.74 3.97
N ARG A 8 3.00 9.51 4.93
CA ARG A 8 2.97 8.27 5.72
C ARG A 8 2.69 7.05 4.84
N ALA A 9 1.73 7.13 3.93
CA ALA A 9 1.42 6.04 3.01
C ALA A 9 2.63 5.66 2.15
N PHE A 10 3.38 6.64 1.64
CA PHE A 10 4.62 6.38 0.87
C PHE A 10 5.75 5.81 1.72
N MET A 11 5.89 6.21 2.99
CA MET A 11 6.86 5.59 3.90
C MET A 11 6.53 4.12 4.15
N ILE A 12 5.27 3.81 4.49
CA ILE A 12 4.81 2.45 4.70
C ILE A 12 4.97 1.62 3.42
N ALA A 13 4.63 2.19 2.26
CA ALA A 13 4.80 1.52 0.97
C ALA A 13 6.26 1.07 0.74
N ARG A 14 7.24 1.95 0.98
CA ARG A 14 8.66 1.60 0.85
C ARG A 14 9.08 0.50 1.80
N GLU A 15 8.59 0.53 3.03
CA GLU A 15 8.88 -0.49 4.02
C GLU A 15 8.28 -1.85 3.61
N LEU A 16 7.02 -1.88 3.17
CA LEU A 16 6.37 -3.11 2.70
C LEU A 16 7.04 -3.68 1.45
N ILE A 17 7.48 -2.83 0.51
CA ILE A 17 8.26 -3.28 -0.65
C ILE A 17 9.58 -3.89 -0.20
N ALA A 18 10.28 -3.28 0.76
CA ALA A 18 11.53 -3.83 1.28
C ALA A 18 11.35 -5.17 2.03
N GLN A 19 10.24 -5.33 2.75
CA GLN A 19 9.94 -6.56 3.50
C GLN A 19 9.44 -7.70 2.62
N HIS A 20 8.59 -7.40 1.62
CA HIS A 20 7.88 -8.43 0.85
C HIS A 20 8.37 -8.59 -0.59
N GLY A 21 9.13 -7.63 -1.13
CA GLY A 21 9.57 -7.63 -2.53
C GLY A 21 8.39 -7.80 -3.48
N ASP A 22 8.50 -8.74 -4.43
CA ASP A 22 7.47 -9.04 -5.42
C ASP A 22 6.15 -9.53 -4.80
N ALA A 23 6.19 -10.07 -3.57
CA ALA A 23 5.00 -10.56 -2.88
C ALA A 23 4.16 -9.43 -2.24
N VAL A 24 4.61 -8.17 -2.29
CA VAL A 24 3.92 -7.04 -1.66
C VAL A 24 2.47 -6.88 -2.15
N GLY A 25 2.21 -7.18 -3.44
CA GLY A 25 0.87 -7.11 -4.01
C GLY A 25 -0.09 -8.14 -3.41
N ALA A 26 0.38 -9.37 -3.20
CA ALA A 26 -0.42 -10.44 -2.59
C ALA A 26 -0.68 -10.17 -1.11
N PHE A 27 0.33 -9.68 -0.39
CA PHE A 27 0.19 -9.27 1.01
C PHE A 27 -0.89 -8.19 1.16
N LEU A 28 -0.82 -7.12 0.36
CA LEU A 28 -1.81 -6.03 0.43
C LEU A 28 -3.22 -6.51 0.09
N GLN A 29 -3.37 -7.39 -0.91
CA GLN A 29 -4.68 -7.93 -1.25
C GLN A 29 -5.28 -8.73 -0.09
N ALA A 30 -4.48 -9.56 0.59
CA ALA A 30 -4.94 -10.31 1.76
C ALA A 30 -5.45 -9.38 2.87
N ARG A 31 -4.75 -8.27 3.16
CA ARG A 31 -5.18 -7.29 4.17
C ARG A 31 -6.49 -6.60 3.80
N ILE A 32 -6.65 -6.24 2.53
CA ILE A 32 -7.90 -5.65 2.01
C ILE A 32 -9.06 -6.64 2.16
N ASP A 33 -8.85 -7.90 1.79
CA ASP A 33 -9.87 -8.94 1.87
C ASP A 33 -10.25 -9.23 3.34
N GLU A 34 -9.26 -9.28 4.24
CA GLU A 34 -9.47 -9.40 5.69
C GLU A 34 -10.32 -8.26 6.26
N SER A 35 -9.98 -7.01 5.93
CA SER A 35 -10.75 -5.83 6.40
C SER A 35 -12.17 -5.82 5.85
N MET A 36 -12.36 -6.20 4.58
CA MET A 36 -13.68 -6.29 3.98
C MET A 36 -14.52 -7.39 4.64
N ALA A 37 -13.94 -8.57 4.89
CA ALA A 37 -14.62 -9.68 5.56
C ALA A 37 -14.99 -9.32 7.02
N ALA A 38 -14.17 -8.52 7.69
CA ALA A 38 -14.44 -8.01 9.03
C ALA A 38 -15.45 -6.84 9.06
N GLY A 39 -15.80 -6.25 7.91
CA GLY A 39 -16.60 -5.03 7.84
C GLY A 39 -15.89 -3.78 8.37
N ASP A 40 -14.56 -3.84 8.48
CA ASP A 40 -13.72 -2.75 8.99
C ASP A 40 -13.37 -1.78 7.85
N LEU A 41 -14.25 -0.81 7.62
CA LEU A 41 -14.14 0.14 6.50
C LEU A 41 -12.98 1.13 6.67
N GLU A 42 -12.59 1.46 7.90
CA GLU A 42 -11.47 2.35 8.17
C GLU A 42 -10.17 1.66 7.74
N GLN A 43 -9.95 0.45 8.23
CA GLN A 43 -8.76 -0.33 7.87
C GLN A 43 -8.73 -0.70 6.39
N PHE A 44 -9.89 -1.00 5.80
CA PHE A 44 -10.01 -1.20 4.35
C PHE A 44 -9.52 0.05 3.58
N SER A 45 -9.95 1.25 3.99
CA SER A 45 -9.54 2.51 3.37
C SER A 45 -8.03 2.70 3.47
N ASP A 46 -7.45 2.48 4.66
CA ASP A 46 -6.00 2.59 4.90
C ASP A 46 -5.20 1.64 3.99
N TRP A 47 -5.61 0.37 3.90
CA TRP A 47 -4.92 -0.60 3.03
C TRP A 47 -5.03 -0.22 1.55
N PHE A 48 -6.15 0.35 1.13
CA PHE A 48 -6.33 0.81 -0.24
C PHE A 48 -5.40 1.99 -0.58
N ILE A 49 -5.26 2.93 0.34
CA ILE A 49 -4.35 4.07 0.23
C ILE A 49 -2.90 3.60 0.11
N ILE A 50 -2.48 2.69 1.00
CA ILE A 50 -1.12 2.12 0.99
C ILE A 50 -0.86 1.36 -0.31
N ARG A 51 -1.83 0.60 -0.82
CA ARG A 51 -1.71 -0.12 -2.11
C ARG A 51 -1.47 0.84 -3.27
N ASN A 52 -2.16 1.99 -3.29
CA ASN A 52 -1.93 3.02 -4.31
C ASN A 52 -0.51 3.62 -4.19
N ALA A 53 -0.05 3.90 -2.97
CA ALA A 53 1.31 4.38 -2.74
C ALA A 53 2.38 3.36 -3.17
N VAL A 54 2.16 2.06 -2.96
CA VAL A 54 3.03 0.98 -3.47
C VAL A 54 3.06 0.98 -4.99
N ALA A 55 1.90 1.01 -5.64
CA ALA A 55 1.81 1.02 -7.11
C ALA A 55 2.57 2.22 -7.71
N LEU A 56 2.41 3.41 -7.13
CA LEU A 56 3.11 4.62 -7.54
C LEU A 56 4.62 4.55 -7.28
N THR A 57 5.03 3.93 -6.18
CA THR A 57 6.45 3.76 -5.85
C THR A 57 7.14 2.81 -6.83
N LEU A 58 6.50 1.70 -7.16
CA LEU A 58 7.02 0.72 -8.13
C LEU A 58 7.06 1.28 -9.55
N SER A 59 6.05 2.06 -9.96
CA SER A 59 6.02 2.70 -11.29
C SER A 59 7.07 3.83 -11.42
N SER A 60 7.33 4.56 -10.33
CA SER A 60 8.38 5.59 -10.30
C SER A 60 9.79 5.01 -10.29
N GLY A 61 9.96 3.78 -9.81
CA GLY A 61 11.23 3.04 -9.87
C GLY A 61 11.55 2.46 -11.25
N THR A 62 10.54 2.23 -12.09
CA THR A 62 10.68 1.66 -13.44
C THR A 62 10.99 2.71 -14.51
N THR A 63 10.85 4.00 -14.23
CA THR A 63 11.11 5.10 -15.18
C THR A 63 12.60 5.46 -15.37
N LEU A 64 13.52 4.69 -14.78
CA LEU A 64 14.98 4.87 -14.92
C LEU A 64 15.65 3.84 -15.86
N GLN A 65 14.89 3.22 -16.78
CA GLN A 65 15.43 2.32 -17.81
C GLN A 65 15.47 2.97 -19.20
#